data_AF-A0A6B3BKC7-F1
#
_entry.id   AF-A0A6B3BKC7-F1
#
_cell.length_a   1.000
_cell.length_b   1.000
_cell.length_c   1.000
_cell.angle_alpha   90.00
_cell.angle_beta   90.00
_cell.angle_gamma   90.00
#
_symmetry.space_group_name_H-M   'P 1'
#
loop_
_entity.id
_entity.type
_entity.pdbx_description
1 polymer ?
#
loop_
_entity_poly.entity_id
_entity_poly.type
_entity_poly.pdbx_seq_one_letter_code
_entity_poly.pdbx_strand_id
1 'polypeptide(L)' 'PHAPPPGCAFEARCPRRRDRCAEQAPPLDDLGSGHRVACWYPLPVPAAPEAVTAS' A
#
# COMPACT_ATOMS: atom_id res chain seq x y z
N PRO A 1 4.86 -4.94 -23.45
CA PRO A 1 5.47 -5.32 -22.15
C PRO A 1 4.89 -4.48 -21.00
N HIS A 2 4.24 -5.11 -20.02
CA HIS A 2 3.64 -4.45 -18.86
C HIS A 2 4.57 -4.51 -17.64
N ALA A 3 5.82 -4.06 -17.80
CA ALA A 3 6.69 -3.92 -16.65
C ALA A 3 6.15 -2.77 -15.80
N PRO A 4 5.77 -3.00 -14.52
CA PRO A 4 5.41 -1.91 -13.63
C PRO A 4 6.62 -0.97 -13.47
N PRO A 5 6.40 0.32 -13.21
CA PRO A 5 7.49 1.25 -12.92
C PRO A 5 8.36 0.69 -11.77
N PRO A 6 9.67 1.01 -11.73
CA PRO A 6 10.57 0.52 -10.68
C PRO A 6 10.14 0.99 -9.28
N GLY A 7 9.38 2.09 -9.22
CA GLY A 7 8.75 2.61 -8.02
C GLY A 7 7.42 1.93 -7.66
N CYS A 8 6.59 2.65 -6.91
CA CYS A 8 5.23 2.24 -6.58
C CYS A 8 4.40 2.05 -7.85
N ALA A 9 3.71 0.90 -7.96
CA ALA A 9 2.83 0.58 -9.09
C ALA A 9 1.72 1.61 -9.33
N PHE A 10 1.36 2.39 -8.31
CA PHE A 10 0.32 3.42 -8.36
C PHE A 10 0.86 4.83 -8.61
N GLU A 11 2.17 5.02 -8.73
CA GLU A 11 2.83 6.34 -8.79
C GLU A 11 2.20 7.28 -9.84
N ALA A 12 2.00 6.81 -11.07
CA ALA A 12 1.40 7.58 -12.16
C ALA A 12 -0.07 8.00 -11.95
N ARG A 13 -0.77 7.40 -10.98
CA ARG A 13 -2.21 7.63 -10.72
C ARG A 13 -2.52 8.05 -9.28
N CYS A 14 -1.52 8.10 -8.40
CA CYS A 14 -1.72 8.35 -6.97
C CYS A 14 -1.76 9.87 -6.69
N PRO A 15 -2.88 10.41 -6.16
CA PRO A 15 -2.97 11.84 -5.82
C PRO A 15 -2.11 12.24 -4.61
N ARG A 16 -1.56 11.25 -3.87
CA ARG A 16 -0.70 11.44 -2.70
C ARG A 16 0.75 11.05 -2.97
N ARG A 17 1.14 10.88 -4.24
CA ARG A 17 2.51 10.56 -4.68
C ARG A 17 3.51 11.53 -4.05
N ARG A 18 4.65 10.97 -3.61
CA ARG A 18 5.85 11.72 -3.19
C ARG A 18 7.07 11.15 -3.91
N ASP A 19 8.22 11.78 -3.77
CA ASP A 19 9.45 11.42 -4.51
C ASP A 19 9.84 9.95 -4.33
N ARG A 20 9.79 9.46 -3.09
CA ARG A 20 10.11 8.04 -2.76
C ARG A 20 9.25 7.02 -3.53
N CYS A 21 8.03 7.40 -3.94
CA CYS A 21 7.15 6.53 -4.73
C CYS A 21 7.68 6.29 -6.14
N ALA A 22 8.50 7.19 -6.71
CA ALA A 22 9.07 7.00 -8.04
C ALA A 22 10.39 6.22 -8.00
N GLU A 23 11.10 6.31 -6.87
CA GLU A 23 12.44 5.72 -6.71
C GLU A 23 12.39 4.24 -6.31
N GLN A 24 11.44 3.86 -5.45
CA GLN A 24 11.42 2.53 -4.82
C GLN A 24 9.99 1.99 -4.68
N ALA A 25 9.82 0.70 -4.95
CA ALA A 25 8.59 -0.01 -4.64
C ALA A 25 8.43 -0.16 -3.11
N PRO A 26 7.27 0.21 -2.53
CA PRO A 26 7.02 0.01 -1.12
C PRO A 26 6.90 -1.49 -0.79
N PRO A 27 7.35 -1.92 0.41
CA PRO A 27 7.11 -3.26 0.91
C PRO A 27 5.61 -3.48 1.16
N LEU A 28 5.20 -4.76 1.23
CA LEU A 28 3.84 -5.13 1.62
C LEU A 28 3.78 -5.20 3.15
N ASP A 29 3.16 -4.20 3.76
CA ASP A 29 2.97 -4.08 5.22
C ASP A 29 1.54 -4.45 5.64
N ASP A 30 1.39 -5.07 6.79
CA ASP A 30 0.09 -5.31 7.43
C ASP A 30 -0.26 -4.14 8.34
N LEU A 31 -1.37 -3.46 8.06
CA LEU A 31 -1.87 -2.35 8.86
C LEU A 31 -2.84 -2.80 9.98
N GLY A 32 -2.91 -4.11 10.24
CA GLY A 32 -3.84 -4.73 11.18
C GLY A 32 -5.01 -5.45 10.50
N SER A 33 -5.59 -6.41 11.22
CA SER A 33 -6.78 -7.17 10.79
C SER A 33 -6.63 -7.87 9.43
N GLY A 34 -5.41 -8.22 9.02
CA GLY A 34 -5.11 -8.82 7.73
C GLY A 34 -5.17 -7.83 6.54
N HIS A 35 -5.32 -6.54 6.81
CA HIS A 35 -5.31 -5.50 5.78
C HIS A 35 -3.87 -5.17 5.40
N ARG A 36 -3.40 -5.81 4.33
CA ARG A 36 -2.06 -5.58 3.79
C ARG A 36 -2.06 -4.52 2.70
N VAL A 37 -1.07 -3.63 2.73
CA VAL A 37 -0.89 -2.58 1.73
C VAL A 37 0.56 -2.45 1.32
N ALA A 38 0.80 -2.08 0.07
CA ALA A 38 2.13 -1.70 -0.41
C ALA A 38 2.16 -0.18 -0.65
N CYS A 39 2.30 0.60 0.43
CA CYS A 39 2.29 2.06 0.39
C CYS A 39 3.35 2.65 1.31
N TRP A 40 4.14 3.61 0.82
CA TRP A 40 5.10 4.36 1.65
C TRP A 40 4.42 5.32 2.65
N TYR A 41 3.17 5.72 2.36
CA TYR A 41 2.42 6.69 3.15
C TYR A 41 0.96 6.20 3.34
N PRO A 42 0.78 5.07 4.04
CA PRO A 42 -0.55 4.53 4.29
C PRO A 42 -1.37 5.50 5.13
N LEU A 43 -2.68 5.52 4.91
CA LEU A 43 -3.57 6.16 5.88
C LEU A 43 -3.66 5.26 7.11
N PRO A 44 -3.81 5.84 8.31
CA PRO A 44 -4.09 5.06 9.49
C PRO A 44 -5.36 4.24 9.24
N VAL A 45 -5.24 2.93 9.36
CA VAL A 45 -6.42 2.07 9.42
C VAL A 45 -6.97 2.26 10.83
N PRO A 46 -8.22 2.77 10.99
CA PRO A 46 -8.84 2.74 12.30
C PRO A 46 -8.87 1.28 12.73
N ALA A 47 -8.36 0.97 13.93
CA ALA A 47 -8.33 -0.38 14.45
C ALA A 47 -9.74 -0.97 14.35
N ALA A 48 -9.98 -1.77 13.32
CA ALA A 48 -11.27 -2.41 13.12
C ALA A 48 -11.44 -3.43 14.25
N PRO A 49 -12.62 -3.50 14.89
CA PRO A 49 -12.88 -4.54 15.87
C PRO A 49 -12.78 -5.90 15.19
N GLU A 50 -11.91 -6.73 15.77
CA GLU A 50 -11.64 -8.16 15.57
C GLU A 50 -12.20 -8.85 14.30
N ALA A 51 -11.25 -9.21 13.43
CA ALA A 51 -11.23 -10.39 12.56
C ALA A 51 -12.58 -10.94 12.08
N VAL A 52 -12.93 -10.61 10.82
CA VAL A 52 -13.93 -11.37 10.08
C VAL A 52 -13.42 -12.81 9.93
N THR A 53 -13.94 -13.71 10.76
CA THR A 53 -13.61 -15.14 10.72
C THR A 53 -14.31 -15.74 9.51
N ALA A 54 -13.55 -16.08 8.47
CA ALA A 54 -14.06 -16.91 7.38
C ALA A 54 -14.41 -18.29 7.95
N SER A 55 -15.71 -18.61 7.95
CA SER A 55 -16.27 -19.91 8.35
C SER A 55 -16.26 -20.91 7.19
#